data_AF-A0A7C4VUD8-F1
#
_entry.id   AF-A0A7C4VUD8-F1
#
_cell.length_a   1.000
_cell.length_b   1.000
_cell.length_c   1.000
_cell.angle_alpha   90.00
_cell.angle_beta   90.00
_cell.angle_gamma   90.00
#
_symmetry.space_group_name_H-M   'P 1'
#
loop_
_entity.id
_entity.type
_entity.pdbx_description
1 polymer ?
#
loop_
_entity_poly.entity_id
_entity_poly.type
_entity_poly.pdbx_seq_one_letter_code
_entity_poly.pdbx_strand_id
1 'polypeptide(L)' 'MPEPIKGQRLVALFLLGCVLFNYPLLSLFSQNGILGGIPLLYIYIFITWLALIGLMALVIER' A
#
# COMPACT_ATOMS: atom_id res chain seq x y z
N MET A 1 -26.44 17.04 0.15
CA MET A 1 -25.65 16.28 1.15
C MET A 1 -24.55 15.55 0.40
N PRO A 2 -23.33 16.08 0.29
CA PRO A 2 -22.42 15.63 -0.75
C PRO A 2 -21.49 14.47 -0.30
N GLU A 3 -21.59 13.38 -1.06
CA GLU A 3 -20.52 12.46 -1.50
C GLU A 3 -19.78 11.55 -0.48
N PRO A 4 -20.41 10.41 -0.05
CA PRO A 4 -19.75 9.35 0.74
C PRO A 4 -18.53 8.67 0.05
N ILE A 5 -18.21 9.06 -1.18
CA ILE A 5 -17.21 8.41 -2.04
C ILE A 5 -15.76 8.69 -1.57
N LYS A 6 -15.49 9.85 -0.94
CA LYS A 6 -14.14 10.17 -0.43
C LYS A 6 -13.70 9.23 0.69
N GLY A 7 -14.59 8.97 1.66
CA GLY A 7 -14.30 8.06 2.78
C GLY A 7 -14.11 6.61 2.33
N GLN A 8 -14.94 6.14 1.39
CA GLN A 8 -14.87 4.77 0.87
C GLN A 8 -13.56 4.49 0.11
N ARG A 9 -13.02 5.48 -0.62
CA ARG A 9 -11.70 5.38 -1.25
C ARG A 9 -10.58 5.24 -0.21
N LEU A 10 -10.64 6.02 0.88
CA LEU A 10 -9.66 5.93 1.97
C LEU A 10 -9.67 4.54 2.64
N VAL A 11 -10.87 3.99 2.86
CA VAL A 11 -11.06 2.67 3.47
C VAL A 11 -10.60 1.56 2.53
N ALA A 12 -10.90 1.64 1.23
CA ALA A 12 -10.41 0.69 0.24
C ALA A 12 -8.87 0.67 0.17
N LEU A 13 -8.25 1.84 0.30
CA LEU A 13 -6.80 1.99 0.42
C LEU A 13 -6.23 1.37 1.67
N PHE A 14 -6.89 1.61 2.79
CA PHE A 14 -6.48 1.08 4.08
C PHE A 14 -6.58 -0.46 4.07
N LEU A 15 -7.66 -1.01 3.53
CA LEU A 15 -7.84 -2.44 3.31
C LEU A 15 -6.79 -3.00 2.36
N LEU A 16 -6.47 -2.31 1.27
CA LEU A 16 -5.37 -2.68 0.36
C LEU A 16 -4.03 -2.70 1.11
N GLY A 17 -3.74 -1.68 1.91
CA GLY A 17 -2.56 -1.62 2.77
C GLY A 17 -2.53 -2.77 3.77
N CYS A 18 -3.63 -3.08 4.45
CA CYS A 18 -3.73 -4.21 5.37
C CYS A 18 -3.55 -5.58 4.69
N VAL A 19 -4.04 -5.73 3.46
CA VAL A 19 -3.83 -6.95 2.66
C VAL A 19 -2.37 -7.02 2.20
N LEU A 20 -1.78 -5.92 1.71
CA LEU A 20 -0.38 -5.89 1.30
C LEU A 20 0.58 -6.13 2.48
N PHE A 21 0.32 -5.54 3.64
CA PHE A 21 1.10 -5.73 4.87
C PHE A 21 0.71 -7.00 5.66
N ASN A 22 -0.02 -7.92 5.05
CA ASN A 22 -0.38 -9.17 5.73
C ASN A 22 0.86 -10.07 5.87
N TYR A 23 1.04 -10.65 7.05
CA TYR A 23 2.21 -11.45 7.42
C TYR A 23 2.56 -12.59 6.42
N PRO A 24 1.60 -13.39 5.91
CA PRO A 24 1.83 -14.36 4.82
C PRO A 24 2.37 -13.76 3.52
N LEU A 25 1.87 -12.60 3.08
CA LEU A 25 2.37 -11.94 1.87
C LEU A 25 3.79 -11.41 2.11
N LEU A 26 4.02 -10.77 3.26
CA LEU A 26 5.36 -10.35 3.70
C LEU A 26 6.32 -11.54 3.76
N SER A 27 5.91 -12.68 4.29
CA SER A 27 6.73 -13.89 4.37
C SER A 27 7.06 -14.45 2.99
N LEU A 28 6.11 -14.46 2.04
CA LEU A 28 6.37 -14.84 0.65
C LEU A 28 7.41 -13.92 -0.01
N PHE A 29 7.24 -12.60 0.09
CA PHE A 29 8.19 -11.65 -0.50
C PHE A 29 9.53 -11.58 0.25
N SER A 30 9.54 -11.90 1.55
CA SER A 30 10.75 -12.02 2.36
C SER A 30 11.62 -13.20 1.93
N GLN A 31 11.00 -14.30 1.50
CA GLN A 31 11.69 -15.52 1.09
C GLN A 31 11.99 -15.57 -0.41
N ASN A 32 11.22 -14.85 -1.23
CA ASN A 32 11.35 -14.82 -2.70
C ASN A 32 12.60 -14.07 -3.23
N GLY A 33 13.54 -13.73 -2.36
CA GLY A 33 14.90 -13.43 -2.77
C GLY A 33 15.26 -11.95 -2.83
N ILE A 34 16.53 -11.73 -3.18
CA ILE A 34 17.19 -10.45 -3.18
C ILE A 34 17.23 -9.98 -4.64
N LEU A 35 16.55 -8.90 -4.99
CA LEU A 35 16.57 -8.38 -6.36
C LEU A 35 17.73 -7.39 -6.48
N GLY A 36 18.79 -7.76 -7.22
CA GLY A 36 19.95 -6.89 -7.43
C GLY A 36 20.72 -6.51 -6.15
N GLY A 37 20.64 -7.32 -5.08
CA GLY A 37 21.25 -7.04 -3.78
C GLY A 37 20.34 -6.34 -2.75
N ILE A 38 19.12 -5.95 -3.15
CA ILE A 38 18.12 -5.35 -2.26
C ILE A 38 17.01 -6.35 -1.94
N PRO A 39 16.62 -6.55 -0.66
CA PRO A 39 15.50 -7.41 -0.33
C PRO A 39 14.20 -6.87 -0.93
N LEU A 40 13.47 -7.71 -1.68
CA LEU A 40 12.19 -7.35 -2.32
C LEU A 40 11.18 -6.75 -1.34
N LEU A 41 11.26 -7.15 -0.07
CA LEU A 41 10.45 -6.64 1.02
C LEU A 41 10.55 -5.11 1.17
N TYR A 42 11.74 -4.52 1.00
CA TYR A 42 11.91 -3.07 1.07
C TYR A 42 11.25 -2.35 -0.10
N ILE A 43 11.39 -2.87 -1.32
CA ILE A 43 10.75 -2.31 -2.52
C ILE A 43 9.23 -2.32 -2.34
N TYR A 44 8.69 -3.42 -1.81
CA TYR A 44 7.27 -3.58 -1.57
C TYR A 44 6.72 -2.57 -0.56
N ILE A 45 7.43 -2.38 0.56
CA ILE A 45 7.08 -1.40 1.59
C ILE A 45 7.11 0.02 1.01
N PHE A 46 8.17 0.36 0.26
CA PHE A 46 8.31 1.70 -0.34
C PHE A 46 7.22 2.01 -1.36
N ILE A 47 6.89 1.05 -2.25
CA ILE A 47 5.81 1.23 -3.24
C ILE A 47 4.46 1.38 -2.54
N THR A 48 4.17 0.53 -1.56
CA THR A 48 2.91 0.60 -0.79
C THR A 48 2.78 1.94 -0.08
N TRP A 49 3.88 2.43 0.49
CA TRP A 49 3.92 3.72 1.18
C TRP A 49 3.74 4.90 0.22
N LEU A 50 4.41 4.88 -0.95
CA LEU A 50 4.19 5.88 -2.01
C LEU A 50 2.76 5.88 -2.54
N ALA A 51 2.17 4.70 -2.72
CA ALA A 51 0.77 4.56 -3.13
C ALA A 51 -0.17 5.19 -2.10
N LEU A 52 0.04 4.92 -0.80
CA LEU A 52 -0.72 5.53 0.30
C LEU A 52 -0.62 7.06 0.28
N ILE A 53 0.59 7.60 0.12
CA ILE A 53 0.82 9.05 0.04
C ILE A 53 0.13 9.65 -1.19
N GLY A 54 0.34 9.07 -2.37
CA GLY A 54 -0.27 9.55 -3.61
C GLY A 54 -1.79 9.53 -3.55
N LEU A 55 -2.36 8.50 -2.94
CA LEU A 55 -3.81 8.37 -2.77
C LEU A 55 -4.37 9.31 -1.70
N MET A 56 -3.64 9.56 -0.60
CA MET A 56 -3.98 10.62 0.35
C MET A 56 -3.95 11.99 -0.34
N ALA A 57 -2.90 12.30 -1.10
CA ALA A 57 -2.80 13.53 -1.87
C ALA A 57 -3.98 13.68 -2.83
N LEU A 58 -4.35 12.64 -3.57
CA LEU A 58 -5.50 12.64 -4.49
C LEU A 58 -6.85 12.80 -3.78
N VAL A 59 -6.97 12.44 -2.50
CA VAL A 59 -8.20 12.64 -1.71
C VAL A 59 -8.25 14.03 -1.11
N ILE A 60 -7.10 14.60 -0.73
CA ILE A 60 -6.96 15.95 -0.17
C ILE A 60 -7.08 17.02 -1.26
N GLU A 61 -6.51 16.77 -2.44
CA GLU A 61 -6.49 17.70 -3.58
C GLU A 61 -7.82 17.71 -4.37
N ARG A 62 -8.68 16.72 -4.13
CA ARG A 62 -10.09 16.69 -4.53
C ARG A 62 -10.95 17.29 -3.44
#